data_AF-A0AAN6MU33-F1
#
_entry.id   AF-A0AAN6MU33-F1
#
_cell.length_a   1.000
_cell.length_b   1.000
_cell.length_c   1.000
_cell.angle_alpha   90.00
_cell.angle_beta   90.00
_cell.angle_gamma   90.00
#
_symmetry.space_group_name_H-M   'P 1'
#
loop_
_entity.id
_entity.type
_entity.pdbx_description
1 polymer ?
#
loop_
_entity_poly.entity_id
_entity_poly.type
_entity_poly.pdbx_seq_one_letter_code
_entity_poly.pdbx_strand_id
1 'polypeptide(L)'
;MDRSKPRPSDRTHPATSKPLSPTLIDYEIRALGGTTTAFDTMPEEVQKTKASIPTQDRIMELTLENERLRREIEYYKTLAKEALHPVMAFVQIHVRGLYSAVGKFNANSPTYNSKLKKQDIMVGWVRKRKE
;
A
#
# COMPACT_ATOMS: atom_id res chain seq x y z
N MET A 1 -5.29 42.63 12.48
CA MET A 1 -5.58 41.22 12.19
C MET A 1 -5.66 41.07 10.69
N ASP A 2 -4.65 40.44 10.10
CA ASP A 2 -4.40 40.46 8.67
C ASP A 2 -4.74 39.09 8.08
N ARG A 3 -5.63 39.06 7.09
CA ARG A 3 -6.15 37.83 6.46
C ARG A 3 -5.42 37.57 5.14
N SER A 4 -5.19 36.28 4.90
CA SER A 4 -4.92 35.60 3.62
C SER A 4 -3.59 35.89 2.91
N LYS A 5 -2.64 34.96 3.11
CA LYS A 5 -1.65 34.61 2.08
C LYS A 5 -2.39 33.91 0.90
N PRO A 6 -2.15 34.28 -0.36
CA PRO A 6 -2.63 33.50 -1.50
C PRO A 6 -1.81 32.22 -1.66
N ARG A 7 -2.50 31.09 -1.87
CA ARG A 7 -1.90 29.78 -2.16
C ARG A 7 -1.57 29.69 -3.66
N PRO A 8 -0.47 29.04 -4.09
CA PRO A 8 -0.07 29.06 -5.49
C PRO A 8 -1.03 28.24 -6.36
N SER A 9 -1.64 28.94 -7.32
CA SER A 9 -1.90 28.56 -8.71
C SER A 9 -2.16 27.07 -9.02
N ASP A 10 -3.42 26.79 -9.32
CA ASP A 10 -3.86 26.23 -10.60
C ASP A 10 -2.96 25.17 -11.24
N ARG A 11 -3.16 23.92 -10.81
CA ARG A 11 -3.21 22.84 -11.80
C ARG A 11 -4.61 22.80 -12.37
N THR A 12 -4.80 23.60 -13.41
CA THR A 12 -5.84 23.45 -14.42
C THR A 12 -5.74 22.03 -14.98
N HIS A 13 -6.43 21.08 -14.35
CA HIS A 13 -7.01 19.99 -15.11
C HIS A 13 -8.25 20.60 -15.77
N PRO A 14 -8.28 20.80 -17.10
CA PRO A 14 -9.57 20.94 -17.75
C PRO A 14 -10.28 19.61 -17.49
N ALA A 15 -11.21 19.62 -16.53
CA ALA A 15 -12.24 18.62 -16.46
C ALA A 15 -13.05 18.81 -17.74
N THR A 16 -12.64 18.11 -18.80
CA THR A 16 -13.39 17.98 -20.04
C THR A 16 -14.65 17.23 -19.66
N SER A 17 -15.65 17.95 -19.19
CA SER A 17 -16.95 17.46 -18.75
C SER A 17 -17.83 16.97 -19.91
N LYS A 18 -17.21 16.73 -21.07
CA LYS A 18 -17.85 16.19 -22.27
C LYS A 18 -17.36 14.76 -22.48
N PRO A 19 -18.27 13.79 -22.64
CA PRO A 19 -17.89 12.44 -22.99
C PRO A 19 -17.10 12.45 -24.29
N LEU A 20 -16.02 11.69 -24.33
CA LEU A 20 -15.16 11.57 -25.50
C LEU A 20 -16.00 10.95 -26.62
N SER A 21 -16.09 11.62 -27.77
CA SER A 21 -16.73 11.02 -28.94
C SER A 21 -15.88 9.82 -29.41
N PRO A 22 -16.49 8.68 -29.76
CA PRO A 22 -15.78 7.53 -30.32
C PRO A 22 -14.92 7.93 -31.51
N THR A 23 -13.68 7.46 -31.52
CA THR A 23 -12.72 7.61 -32.60
C THR A 23 -12.80 6.42 -33.57
N LEU A 24 -12.12 6.51 -34.73
CA LEU A 24 -12.11 5.42 -35.73
C LEU A 24 -11.69 4.07 -35.14
N ILE A 25 -10.74 4.07 -34.21
CA ILE A 25 -10.25 2.86 -33.52
C ILE A 25 -11.38 2.22 -32.70
N ASP A 26 -12.22 3.03 -32.04
CA ASP A 26 -13.35 2.53 -31.27
C ASP A 26 -14.34 1.80 -32.18
N TYR A 27 -14.64 2.36 -33.37
CA TYR A 27 -15.53 1.73 -34.35
C TYR A 27 -14.96 0.41 -34.90
N GLU A 28 -13.64 0.33 -35.13
CA GLU A 28 -12.99 -0.91 -35.56
C GLU A 28 -13.09 -2.01 -34.50
N ILE A 29 -12.84 -1.66 -33.23
CA ILE A 29 -12.98 -2.59 -32.10
C ILE A 29 -14.43 -3.08 -32.01
N ARG A 30 -15.41 -2.19 -32.20
CA ARG A 30 -16.83 -2.55 -32.22
C ARG A 30 -17.23 -3.43 -33.39
N ALA A 31 -16.65 -3.21 -34.58
CA ALA A 31 -16.88 -4.06 -35.75
C ALA A 31 -16.38 -5.50 -35.53
N LEU A 32 -15.38 -5.69 -34.68
CA LEU A 32 -14.87 -7.00 -34.25
C LEU A 32 -15.64 -7.60 -33.07
N GLY A 33 -16.73 -6.96 -32.64
CA GLY A 33 -17.56 -7.40 -31.51
C GLY A 33 -17.05 -6.98 -30.12
N GLY A 34 -16.03 -6.12 -30.05
CA GLY A 34 -15.54 -5.53 -28.80
C GLY A 34 -16.34 -4.28 -28.36
N THR A 35 -16.07 -3.80 -27.15
CA THR A 35 -16.60 -2.52 -26.64
C THR A 35 -15.48 -1.64 -26.12
N THR A 36 -15.67 -0.32 -26.18
CA THR A 36 -14.70 0.66 -25.65
C THR A 36 -15.41 1.67 -24.76
N THR A 37 -14.64 2.25 -23.85
CA THR A 37 -15.11 3.27 -22.89
C THR A 37 -15.66 4.53 -23.55
N ALA A 38 -15.28 4.80 -24.81
CA ALA A 38 -15.84 5.89 -25.59
C ALA A 38 -17.32 5.66 -25.94
N PHE A 39 -17.75 4.41 -26.14
CA PHE A 39 -19.16 4.09 -26.34
C PHE A 39 -19.95 4.04 -25.03
N ASP A 40 -19.33 3.60 -23.93
CA ASP A 40 -19.97 3.54 -22.62
C ASP A 40 -20.31 4.94 -22.07
N THR A 41 -19.58 5.96 -22.53
CA THR A 41 -19.80 7.37 -22.13
C THR A 41 -20.72 8.13 -23.08
N MET A 42 -21.18 7.52 -24.18
CA MET A 42 -22.14 8.16 -25.09
C MET A 42 -23.44 8.48 -24.36
N PRO A 43 -24.04 9.66 -24.60
CA PRO A 43 -25.27 10.08 -23.91
C PRO A 43 -26.41 9.06 -24.01
N GLU A 44 -26.54 8.36 -25.14
CA GLU A 44 -27.57 7.35 -25.36
C GLU A 44 -27.38 6.11 -24.44
N GLU A 45 -26.14 5.63 -24.27
CA GLU A 45 -25.85 4.47 -23.42
C GLU A 45 -25.86 4.84 -21.92
N VAL A 46 -25.42 6.06 -21.60
CA VAL A 46 -25.52 6.64 -20.24
C VAL A 46 -26.98 6.88 -19.84
N GLN A 47 -27.87 7.18 -20.81
CA GLN A 47 -29.30 7.34 -20.55
C GLN A 47 -30.02 5.99 -20.42
N LYS A 48 -29.58 4.96 -21.15
CA LYS A 48 -30.13 3.61 -21.10
C LYS A 48 -29.92 2.92 -19.75
N THR A 49 -28.84 3.25 -19.04
CA THR A 49 -28.57 2.80 -17.66
C THR A 49 -29.21 3.68 -16.58
N LYS A 50 -29.80 4.82 -16.98
CA LYS A 50 -30.46 5.77 -16.10
C LYS A 50 -31.92 5.35 -15.87
N ALA A 51 -32.13 4.16 -15.32
CA ALA A 51 -33.39 3.88 -14.66
C ALA A 51 -33.55 4.94 -13.57
N SER A 52 -34.54 5.83 -13.74
CA SER A 52 -34.76 6.96 -12.84
C SER A 52 -35.26 6.44 -11.51
N ILE A 53 -34.35 6.05 -10.62
CA ILE A 53 -34.65 5.88 -9.20
C ILE A 53 -35.20 7.23 -8.73
N PRO A 54 -36.39 7.28 -8.10
CA PRO A 54 -36.93 8.52 -7.55
C PRO A 54 -35.86 9.20 -6.69
N THR A 55 -35.69 10.52 -6.85
CA THR A 55 -34.62 11.27 -6.17
C THR A 55 -34.61 11.04 -4.66
N GLN A 56 -35.78 10.84 -4.06
CA GLN A 56 -35.94 10.54 -2.63
C GLN A 56 -35.33 9.19 -2.24
N ASP A 57 -35.56 8.15 -3.05
CA ASP A 57 -35.01 6.82 -2.81
C ASP A 57 -33.49 6.83 -2.99
N ARG A 58 -33.00 7.60 -3.96
CA ARG A 58 -31.56 7.79 -4.17
C ARG A 58 -30.90 8.54 -3.01
N ILE A 59 -31.56 9.54 -2.43
CA ILE A 59 -31.06 10.25 -1.25
C ILE A 59 -31.00 9.30 -0.05
N MET A 60 -32.03 8.48 0.15
CA MET A 60 -32.07 7.52 1.26
C MET A 60 -30.95 6.48 1.13
N GLU A 61 -30.76 5.91 -0.06
CA GLU A 61 -29.68 4.95 -0.35
C GLU A 61 -28.31 5.56 -0.05
N LEU A 62 -28.03 6.76 -0.58
CA LEU A 62 -26.76 7.45 -0.35
C LEU A 62 -26.55 7.84 1.11
N THR A 63 -27.61 8.10 1.87
CA THR A 63 -27.52 8.41 3.30
C THR A 63 -27.12 7.15 4.08
N LEU A 64 -27.73 6.01 3.77
CA LEU A 64 -27.38 4.72 4.38
C LEU A 64 -25.95 4.31 4.04
N GLU A 65 -25.55 4.48 2.78
CA GLU A 65 -24.19 4.18 2.34
C GLU A 65 -23.15 5.09 3.01
N ASN A 66 -23.42 6.39 3.12
CA ASN A 66 -22.55 7.31 3.86
C ASN A 66 -22.38 6.89 5.32
N GLU A 67 -23.47 6.52 6.00
CA GLU A 67 -23.40 6.05 7.39
C GLU A 67 -22.60 4.76 7.53
N ARG A 68 -22.77 3.82 6.59
CA ARG A 68 -21.94 2.61 6.52
C ARG A 68 -20.46 2.96 6.35
N LEU A 69 -20.13 3.81 5.39
CA LEU A 69 -18.76 4.22 5.11
C LEU A 69 -18.12 4.94 6.31
N ARG A 70 -18.87 5.77 7.03
CA ARG A 70 -18.39 6.43 8.26
C ARG A 70 -18.00 5.40 9.33
N ARG A 71 -18.83 4.37 9.55
CA ARG A 71 -18.54 3.29 10.50
C ARG A 71 -17.32 2.48 10.08
N GLU A 72 -17.21 2.19 8.79
CA GLU A 72 -16.08 1.45 8.22
C GLU A 72 -14.77 2.22 8.37
N ILE A 73 -14.78 3.54 8.10
CA ILE A 73 -13.63 4.42 8.35
C ILE A 73 -13.24 4.40 9.83
N GLU A 74 -14.22 4.49 10.73
CA GLU A 74 -13.93 4.50 12.16
C GLU A 74 -13.36 3.16 12.63
N TYR A 75 -13.91 2.04 12.16
CA TYR A 75 -13.37 0.72 12.40
C TYR A 75 -11.89 0.61 11.98
N TYR A 76 -11.56 1.05 10.75
CA TYR A 76 -10.18 0.96 10.27
C TYR A 76 -9.22 1.90 11.01
N LYS A 77 -9.68 3.08 11.44
CA LYS A 77 -8.88 3.96 12.32
C LYS A 77 -8.57 3.29 13.65
N THR A 78 -9.56 2.67 14.27
CA THR A 78 -9.40 1.96 15.54
C THR A 78 -8.47 0.77 15.37
N LEU A 79 -8.67 -0.06 14.33
CA LEU A 79 -7.80 -1.18 14.00
C LEU A 79 -6.33 -0.73 13.82
N ALA A 80 -6.12 0.35 13.06
CA ALA A 80 -4.79 0.89 12.83
C ALA A 80 -4.13 1.36 14.12
N LYS A 81 -4.85 2.12 14.95
CA LYS A 81 -4.31 2.72 16.18
C LYS A 81 -4.11 1.72 17.31
N GLU A 82 -5.09 0.85 17.55
CA GLU A 82 -5.11 0.00 18.73
C GLU A 82 -4.44 -1.34 18.51
N ALA A 83 -4.51 -1.90 17.30
CA ALA A 83 -3.91 -3.20 17.01
C ALA A 83 -2.60 -3.07 16.22
N LEU A 84 -2.62 -2.40 15.07
CA LEU A 84 -1.49 -2.44 14.14
C LEU A 84 -0.30 -1.62 14.62
N HIS A 85 -0.52 -0.41 15.15
CA HIS A 85 0.56 0.45 15.64
C HIS A 85 1.39 -0.21 16.76
N PRO A 86 0.79 -0.77 17.83
CA PRO A 86 1.54 -1.46 18.86
C PRO A 86 2.31 -2.67 18.33
N VAL A 87 1.67 -3.50 17.49
CA VAL A 87 2.32 -4.68 16.89
C VAL A 87 3.53 -4.27 16.06
N MET A 88 3.41 -3.23 15.23
CA MET A 88 4.55 -2.71 14.46
C MET A 88 5.69 -2.25 15.36
N ALA A 89 5.39 -1.56 16.46
CA ALA A 89 6.41 -1.12 17.41
C ALA A 89 7.15 -2.32 18.05
N PHE A 90 6.43 -3.36 18.48
CA PHE A 90 7.04 -4.58 19.00
C PHE A 90 7.92 -5.27 17.96
N VAL A 91 7.42 -5.44 16.74
CA VAL A 91 8.18 -6.06 15.65
C VAL A 91 9.48 -5.28 15.40
N GLN A 92 9.43 -3.95 15.34
CA GLN A 92 10.63 -3.12 15.15
C GLN A 92 11.65 -3.30 16.27
N ILE A 93 11.20 -3.36 17.53
CA ILE A 93 12.08 -3.60 18.68
C ILE A 93 12.78 -4.96 18.56
N HIS A 94 12.02 -6.02 18.27
CA HIS A 94 12.57 -7.38 18.17
C HIS A 94 13.51 -7.53 16.99
N VAL A 95 13.16 -6.97 15.82
CA VAL A 95 14.01 -6.97 14.64
C VAL A 95 15.32 -6.24 14.93
N ARG A 96 15.28 -5.06 15.55
CA ARG A 96 16.48 -4.32 15.94
C ARG A 96 17.33 -5.08 16.96
N GLY A 97 16.69 -5.73 17.94
CA GLY A 97 17.36 -6.58 18.91
C GLY A 97 18.09 -7.74 18.24
N LEU A 98 17.43 -8.42 17.30
CA LEU A 98 18.01 -9.53 16.55
C LEU A 98 19.20 -9.06 15.70
N TYR A 99 19.06 -7.96 14.96
CA TYR A 99 20.18 -7.39 14.19
C TYR A 99 21.39 -7.05 15.08
N SER A 100 21.14 -6.48 16.25
CA SER A 100 22.21 -6.20 17.22
C SER A 100 22.89 -7.48 17.72
N ALA A 101 22.11 -8.52 18.05
CA ALA A 101 22.64 -9.80 18.51
C ALA A 101 23.48 -10.49 17.42
N VAL A 102 22.97 -10.55 16.19
CA VAL A 102 23.69 -11.09 15.04
C VAL A 102 24.96 -10.30 14.76
N GLY A 103 24.90 -8.96 14.84
CA GLY A 103 26.08 -8.10 14.69
C GLY A 103 27.16 -8.40 15.73
N LYS A 104 26.78 -8.54 17.00
CA LYS A 104 27.71 -8.91 18.09
C LYS A 104 28.30 -10.30 17.89
N PHE A 105 27.47 -11.27 17.50
CA PHE A 105 27.94 -12.62 17.21
C PHE A 105 28.97 -12.63 16.08
N ASN A 106 28.67 -11.96 14.96
CA ASN A 106 29.56 -11.88 13.81
C ASN A 106 30.86 -11.14 14.14
N ALA A 107 30.82 -10.10 14.97
CA ALA A 107 32.03 -9.39 15.40
C ALA A 107 32.94 -10.27 16.28
N ASN A 108 32.34 -11.11 17.13
CA ASN A 108 33.09 -11.96 18.06
C ASN A 108 33.51 -13.32 17.46
N SER A 109 32.80 -13.80 16.44
CA SER A 109 33.05 -15.08 15.77
C SER A 109 34.51 -15.27 15.33
N PRO A 110 35.19 -14.29 14.68
CA PRO A 110 36.60 -14.42 14.32
C PRO A 110 37.51 -14.66 15.54
N THR A 111 37.24 -13.95 16.64
CA THR A 111 38.01 -14.08 17.87
C THR A 111 37.86 -15.47 18.47
N TYR A 112 36.62 -15.99 18.56
CA TYR A 112 36.38 -17.35 19.04
C TYR A 112 37.05 -18.40 18.15
N ASN A 113 36.91 -18.27 16.83
CA ASN A 113 37.53 -19.18 15.87
C ASN A 113 39.06 -19.17 15.97
N SER A 114 39.67 -18.00 16.21
CA SER A 114 41.12 -17.88 16.40
C SER A 114 41.61 -18.57 17.68
N LYS A 115 40.84 -18.47 18.77
CA LYS A 115 41.15 -19.14 20.04
C LYS A 115 41.03 -20.65 19.91
N LEU A 116 39.96 -21.13 19.25
CA LEU A 116 39.73 -22.55 19.01
C LEU A 116 40.89 -23.16 18.20
N LYS A 117 41.28 -22.54 17.08
CA LYS A 117 42.42 -22.99 16.27
C LYS A 117 43.72 -23.06 17.06
N LYS A 118 44.01 -22.07 17.90
CA LYS A 118 45.21 -22.10 18.76
C LYS A 118 45.18 -23.26 19.75
N GLN A 119 44.01 -23.56 20.31
CA GLN A 119 43.82 -24.67 21.25
C GLN A 119 43.99 -26.03 20.56
N ASP A 120 43.42 -26.21 19.37
CA ASP A 120 43.59 -27.44 18.57
C ASP A 120 45.05 -27.69 18.19
N ILE A 121 45.76 -26.63 17.78
CA ILE A 121 47.20 -26.70 17.50
C ILE A 121 47.96 -27.12 18.76
N MET A 122 47.69 -26.48 19.91
CA MET A 122 48.35 -26.81 21.18
C MET A 122 48.11 -28.28 21.58
N VAL A 123 46.87 -28.77 21.50
CA VAL A 123 46.52 -30.16 21.82
C VAL A 123 47.18 -31.14 20.86
N GLY A 124 47.21 -30.85 19.56
CA GLY A 124 47.93 -31.66 18.57
C GLY A 124 49.43 -31.74 18.84
N TRP A 125 50.06 -30.62 19.22
CA TRP A 125 51.48 -30.57 19.59
C TRP A 125 51.79 -31.35 20.88
N VAL A 126 50.89 -31.37 21.86
CA VAL A 126 51.05 -32.18 23.08
C VAL A 126 50.92 -33.66 22.79
N ARG A 127 49.99 -34.06 21.91
CA ARG A 127 49.80 -35.46 21.50
C ARG A 127 51.02 -36.00 20.75
N LYS A 128 51.56 -35.22 19.79
CA LYS A 128 52.74 -35.61 19.00
C LYS A 128 54.04 -35.70 19.79
N ARG A 129 54.11 -35.11 21.00
CA ARG A 129 55.28 -35.24 21.91
C ARG A 129 55.24 -36.46 22.82
N LYS A 130 54.12 -37.19 22.84
CA LYS A 130 53.94 -38.42 23.65
C LYS A 130 54.04 -39.70 22.82
N GLU A 131 54.16 -39.59 21.50
CA GLU A 131 54.49 -40.66 20.55
C GLU A 131 56.00 -40.62 20.28
#